data_AF-A0A968A4Q5-F1
#
_entry.id   AF-A0A968A4Q5-F1
#
_cell.length_a   1.000
_cell.length_b   1.000
_cell.length_c   1.000
_cell.angle_alpha   90.00
_cell.angle_beta   90.00
_cell.angle_gamma   90.00
#
_symmetry.space_group_name_H-M   'P 1'
#
loop_
_entity.id
_entity.type
_entity.pdbx_description
1 polymer ?
#
loop_
_entity_poly.entity_id
_entity_poly.type
_entity_poly.pdbx_seq_one_letter_code
_entity_poly.pdbx_strand_id
1 'polypeptide(L)' 'MPRPKRDQQVPDMAGAIKEAAWTQIAEDGAPGLSLRAIARQLEITAPAIYNY' A
#
# COMPACT_ATOMS: atom_id res chain seq x y z
N MET A 1 -9.89 15.87 24.69
CA MET A 1 -9.42 16.13 23.31
C MET A 1 -10.00 15.05 22.40
N PRO A 2 -10.72 15.38 21.32
CA PRO A 2 -11.23 14.36 20.40
C PRO A 2 -10.06 13.77 19.61
N ARG A 3 -10.02 12.44 19.52
CA ARG A 3 -9.01 11.69 18.77
C ARG A 3 -9.03 12.16 17.31
N PRO A 4 -7.91 12.56 16.69
CA PRO A 4 -7.91 12.92 15.29
C PRO A 4 -8.42 11.72 14.47
N LYS A 5 -9.46 11.96 13.66
CA LYS A 5 -10.02 10.95 12.77
C LYS A 5 -8.90 10.53 11.81
N ARG A 6 -8.65 9.22 11.74
CA ARG A 6 -7.60 8.59 10.90
C ARG A 6 -7.71 8.91 9.40
N ASP A 7 -8.78 9.57 8.98
CA ASP A 7 -9.09 9.94 7.61
C ASP A 7 -8.18 11.03 7.01
N GLN A 8 -7.26 11.62 7.80
CA GLN A 8 -6.55 12.84 7.40
C GLN A 8 -5.05 12.68 7.12
N GLN A 9 -4.47 11.47 7.11
CA GLN A 9 -3.00 11.36 7.12
C GLN A 9 -2.31 10.53 6.03
N VAL A 10 -3.00 9.90 5.08
CA VAL A 10 -2.32 9.41 3.87
C VAL A 10 -3.15 9.78 2.64
N PRO A 11 -2.71 10.75 1.82
CA PRO A 11 -3.38 11.07 0.57
C PRO A 11 -3.35 9.82 -0.31
N ASP A 12 -4.53 9.28 -0.61
CA ASP A 12 -4.78 8.16 -1.52
C ASP A 12 -3.86 6.93 -1.38
N MET A 13 -3.89 6.27 -0.21
CA MET A 13 -3.17 5.02 0.00
C MET A 13 -3.57 3.94 -1.03
N ALA A 14 -4.84 3.90 -1.47
CA ALA A 14 -5.28 2.95 -2.48
C ALA A 14 -4.61 3.21 -3.85
N GLY A 15 -4.42 4.47 -4.22
CA GLY A 15 -3.63 4.89 -5.37
C GLY A 15 -2.17 4.43 -5.25
N ALA A 16 -1.54 4.69 -4.10
CA ALA A 16 -0.15 4.28 -3.86
C ALA A 16 0.05 2.75 -3.92
N ILE A 17 -0.91 1.97 -3.41
CA ILE A 17 -0.91 0.50 -3.52
C ILE A 17 -0.98 0.06 -4.99
N LYS A 18 -1.86 0.67 -5.79
CA LYS A 18 -1.98 0.35 -7.21
C LYS A 18 -0.73 0.72 -8.00
N GLU A 19 -0.12 1.87 -7.71
CA GLU A 19 1.13 2.29 -8.35
C GLU A 19 2.26 1.30 -8.07
N ALA A 20 2.46 0.95 -6.79
CA ALA A 20 3.46 -0.04 -6.39
C ALA A 20 3.21 -1.43 -7.00
N ALA A 21 1.94 -1.85 -7.11
CA ALA A 21 1.56 -3.09 -7.77
C ALA A 21 1.92 -3.06 -9.27
N TRP A 22 1.65 -1.96 -9.96
CA TRP A 22 2.02 -1.81 -11.37
C TRP A 22 3.54 -1.80 -11.58
N THR A 23 4.30 -1.17 -10.68
CA THR A 23 5.77 -1.24 -10.70
C THR A 23 6.27 -2.68 -10.60
N GLN A 24 5.77 -3.46 -9.62
CA GLN A 24 6.15 -4.88 -9.48
C GLN A 24 5.77 -5.71 -10.70
N ILE A 25 4.59 -5.49 -11.28
CA ILE A 25 4.16 -6.19 -12.49
C ILE A 25 5.05 -5.83 -13.68
N ALA A 26 5.51 -4.58 -13.78
CA ALA A 26 6.39 -4.15 -14.86
C ALA A 26 7.81 -4.74 -14.72
N GLU A 27 8.31 -4.92 -13.49
CA GLU A 27 9.66 -5.44 -13.21
C GLU A 27 9.71 -6.97 -13.23
N ASP A 28 8.80 -7.63 -12.53
CA ASP A 28 8.83 -9.07 -12.25
C ASP A 28 7.69 -9.86 -12.92
N GLY A 29 6.77 -9.16 -13.59
CA GLY A 29 5.55 -9.74 -14.14
C GLY A 29 4.48 -10.01 -13.07
N ALA A 30 3.29 -10.41 -13.52
CA ALA A 30 2.16 -10.71 -12.64
C ALA A 30 2.47 -11.75 -11.52
N PRO A 31 3.28 -12.80 -11.76
CA PRO A 31 3.63 -13.76 -10.70
C PRO A 31 4.52 -13.18 -9.58
N GLY A 32 5.24 -12.09 -9.83
CA GLY A 32 6.11 -11.42 -8.85
C GLY A 32 5.36 -10.52 -7.86
N LEU A 33 4.07 -10.26 -8.10
CA LEU A 33 3.26 -9.37 -7.28
C LEU A 33 3.14 -9.85 -5.83
N SER A 34 3.49 -9.00 -4.87
CA SER A 34 3.45 -9.34 -3.45
C SER A 34 2.92 -8.20 -2.58
N LEU A 35 1.77 -8.42 -1.94
CA LEU A 35 1.20 -7.48 -0.96
C LEU A 35 2.15 -7.16 0.20
N ARG A 36 2.99 -8.12 0.61
CA ARG A 36 4.02 -7.89 1.63
C ARG A 36 5.17 -7.03 1.11
N ALA A 37 5.54 -7.15 -0.17
CA ALA A 37 6.53 -6.28 -0.77
C ALA A 37 5.98 -4.86 -0.95
N ILE A 38 4.73 -4.72 -1.40
CA ILE A 38 4.04 -3.43 -1.51
C ILE A 38 3.94 -2.74 -0.14
N ALA A 39 3.52 -3.46 0.91
CA ALA A 39 3.45 -2.89 2.25
C ALA A 39 4.81 -2.36 2.74
N ARG A 40 5.90 -3.09 2.46
CA ARG A 40 7.27 -2.65 2.76
C ARG A 40 7.66 -1.41 1.97
N GLN A 41 7.31 -1.34 0.68
CA GLN A 41 7.60 -0.20 -0.19
C GLN A 41 6.85 1.07 0.24
N LEU A 42 5.63 0.92 0.74
CA LEU A 42 4.80 2.02 1.26
C LEU A 42 5.03 2.32 2.74
N GLU A 43 6.05 1.73 3.36
CA GLU A 43 6.42 1.89 4.77
C GLU A 43 5.25 1.64 5.76
N ILE A 44 4.34 0.74 5.39
CA ILE A 44 3.24 0.29 6.25
C ILE A 44 3.43 -1.13 6.75
N THR A 45 2.76 -1.45 7.84
CA THR A 45 2.75 -2.83 8.34
C THR A 45 2.03 -3.75 7.35
N ALA A 46 2.55 -4.96 7.13
CA ALA A 46 1.92 -5.93 6.24
C ALA A 46 0.44 -6.21 6.55
N PRO A 47 -0.02 -6.30 7.81
CA PRO A 47 -1.45 -6.46 8.11
C PRO A 47 -2.30 -5.23 7.74
N ALA A 48 -1.72 -4.04 7.70
CA ALA A 48 -2.46 -2.81 7.39
C ALA A 48 -2.92 -2.76 5.93
N ILE A 49 -2.20 -3.42 5.01
CA ILE A 49 -2.55 -3.44 3.59
C ILE A 49 -3.90 -4.11 3.33
N TYR A 50 -4.35 -5.03 4.21
CA TYR A 50 -5.65 -5.69 4.08
C TYR A 50 -6.84 -4.76 4.39
N ASN A 51 -6.59 -3.54 4.87
CA ASN A 51 -7.65 -2.55 5.12
C ASN A 51 -7.91 -1.63 3.91
N TYR A 52 -7.22 -1.86 2.79
CA TYR A 52 -7.31 -1.10 1.54
C TYR A 52 -7.68 -2.03 0.39
#